data_AF-A0A9P8K368-F1
#
_entry.id   AF-A0A9P8K368-F1
#
_cell.length_a   1.000
_cell.length_b   1.000
_cell.length_c   1.000
_cell.angle_alpha   90.00
_cell.angle_beta   90.00
_cell.angle_gamma   90.00
#
_symmetry.space_group_name_H-M   'P 1'
#
loop_
_entity.id
_entity.type
_entity.pdbx_description
1 polymer ?
#
loop_
_entity_poly.entity_id
_entity_poly.type
_entity_poly.pdbx_seq_one_letter_code
_entity_poly.pdbx_strand_id
1 'polypeptide(L)'
;MSYATPAFVHYGDWDETTRKEPSQKWFEKIVHEIFDAHKWNTPYSELYTDDMELLKPDGSTVKGGKEAWAAVAQLYGPFTTQSTQPFYMVVTETDYGWEMIGQAWTYGNLPGEPAKGEQKGPGKRNI
;
A
#
# COMPACT_ATOMS: atom_id res chain seq x y z
N MET A 1 -28.95 2.10 -21.81
CA MET A 1 -27.96 1.12 -21.31
C MET A 1 -26.98 1.90 -20.45
N SER A 2 -26.82 1.53 -19.19
CA SER A 2 -25.84 2.12 -18.26
C SER A 2 -24.46 1.61 -18.66
N TYR A 3 -23.64 2.45 -19.29
CA TYR A 3 -22.25 2.09 -19.62
C TYR A 3 -21.39 2.37 -18.39
N ALA A 4 -21.16 1.35 -17.56
CA ALA A 4 -20.11 1.45 -16.55
C ALA A 4 -18.76 1.52 -17.25
N THR A 5 -17.89 2.45 -16.85
CA THR A 5 -16.49 2.48 -17.27
C THR A 5 -15.86 1.13 -16.92
N PRO A 6 -15.25 0.40 -17.87
CA PRO A 6 -14.61 -0.87 -17.58
C PRO A 6 -13.52 -0.71 -16.50
N ALA A 7 -13.47 -1.67 -15.57
CA ALA A 7 -12.40 -1.70 -14.59
C ALA A 7 -11.04 -2.00 -15.26
N PHE A 8 -9.99 -1.31 -14.81
CA PHE A 8 -8.61 -1.72 -15.08
C PHE A 8 -8.29 -2.93 -14.19
N VAL A 9 -7.95 -4.06 -14.80
CA VAL A 9 -7.59 -5.29 -14.09
C VAL A 9 -6.19 -5.69 -14.51
N HIS A 10 -5.32 -5.89 -13.53
CA HIS A 10 -3.94 -6.29 -13.76
C HIS A 10 -3.53 -7.45 -12.86
N TYR A 11 -2.77 -8.37 -13.45
CA TYR A 11 -2.14 -9.50 -12.76
C TYR A 11 -0.63 -9.34 -12.90
N GLY A 12 0.06 -9.29 -11.77
CA GLY A 12 1.50 -9.04 -11.71
C GLY A 12 1.88 -7.83 -10.88
N ASP A 13 3.18 -7.54 -10.93
CA ASP A 13 3.82 -6.45 -10.19
C ASP A 13 3.63 -5.10 -10.91
N TRP A 14 4.21 -4.04 -10.35
CA TRP A 14 4.32 -2.73 -10.99
C TRP A 14 5.14 -2.81 -12.28
N ASP A 15 4.51 -2.47 -13.40
CA ASP A 15 5.10 -2.53 -14.73
C ASP A 15 4.64 -1.37 -15.63
N GLU A 16 5.04 -1.38 -16.90
CA GLU A 16 4.63 -0.38 -17.89
C GLU A 16 3.12 -0.31 -18.12
N THR A 17 2.37 -1.39 -17.82
CA THR A 17 0.92 -1.42 -17.94
C THR A 17 0.28 -0.66 -16.78
N THR A 18 0.67 -0.98 -15.54
CA THR A 18 0.18 -0.28 -14.35
C THR A 18 0.51 1.21 -14.37
N ARG A 19 1.67 1.60 -14.90
CA ARG A 19 2.10 3.02 -14.97
C ARG A 19 1.34 3.86 -16.00
N LYS A 20 0.53 3.23 -16.87
CA LYS A 20 -0.40 3.94 -17.77
C LYS A 20 -1.68 4.36 -17.03
N GLU A 21 -2.02 3.67 -15.94
CA GLU A 21 -3.16 4.02 -15.08
C GLU A 21 -2.74 5.10 -14.07
N PRO A 22 -3.28 6.34 -14.13
CA PRO A 22 -2.81 7.45 -13.30
C PRO A 22 -2.85 7.17 -11.80
N SER A 23 -3.91 6.51 -11.32
CA SER A 23 -4.04 6.14 -9.91
C SER A 23 -2.95 5.17 -9.47
N GLN A 24 -2.60 4.18 -10.31
CA GLN A 24 -1.58 3.19 -9.99
C GLN A 24 -0.17 3.77 -10.09
N LYS A 25 0.09 4.69 -11.03
CA LYS A 25 1.35 5.43 -11.08
C LYS A 25 1.56 6.27 -9.81
N TRP A 26 0.50 6.92 -9.31
CA TRP A 26 0.56 7.65 -8.04
C TRP A 26 0.76 6.68 -6.86
N PHE A 27 0.01 5.59 -6.82
CA PHE A 27 0.06 4.64 -5.71
C PHE A 27 1.39 3.86 -5.63
N GLU A 28 1.99 3.47 -6.75
CA GLU A 28 3.34 2.87 -6.82
C GLU A 28 4.35 3.79 -6.11
N LYS A 29 4.30 5.10 -6.40
CA LYS A 29 5.17 6.08 -5.74
C LYS A 29 4.97 6.09 -4.22
N ILE A 30 3.72 6.09 -3.76
CA ILE A 30 3.41 6.10 -2.32
C ILE A 30 3.94 4.84 -1.64
N VAL A 31 3.70 3.67 -2.23
CA VAL A 31 4.20 2.38 -1.71
C VAL A 31 5.72 2.42 -1.56
N HIS A 32 6.45 2.86 -2.57
CA HIS A 32 7.91 2.86 -2.54
C HIS A 32 8.51 3.94 -1.65
N GLU A 33 8.02 5.18 -1.76
CA GLU A 33 8.67 6.33 -1.15
C GLU A 33 8.27 6.54 0.31
N ILE A 34 7.19 5.90 0.77
CA ILE A 34 6.64 6.09 2.11
C ILE A 34 6.55 4.78 2.87
N PHE A 35 5.83 3.78 2.35
CA PHE A 35 5.64 2.52 3.05
C PHE A 35 6.95 1.72 3.10
N ASP A 36 7.52 1.36 1.95
CA ASP A 36 8.76 0.58 1.86
C ASP A 36 9.98 1.37 2.39
N ALA A 37 9.92 2.70 2.37
CA ALA A 37 10.94 3.58 2.95
C ALA A 37 10.72 3.92 4.44
N HIS A 38 9.64 3.45 5.06
CA HIS A 38 9.27 3.71 6.45
C HIS A 38 9.22 5.21 6.82
N LYS A 39 8.75 6.08 5.92
CA LYS A 39 8.60 7.52 6.17
C LYS A 39 7.30 7.83 6.92
N TRP A 40 7.14 7.24 8.11
CA TRP A 40 5.93 7.42 8.92
C TRP A 40 5.73 8.84 9.47
N ASN A 41 6.77 9.68 9.41
CA ASN A 41 6.70 11.10 9.75
C ASN A 41 6.09 11.96 8.63
N THR A 42 5.78 11.40 7.46
CA THR A 42 5.07 12.12 6.40
C THR A 42 3.71 12.59 6.93
N PRO A 43 3.34 13.88 6.76
CA PRO A 43 2.02 14.37 7.11
C PRO A 43 0.93 13.57 6.39
N TYR A 44 -0.11 13.13 7.11
CA TYR A 44 -1.20 12.35 6.52
C TYR A 44 -1.85 13.08 5.33
N SER A 45 -1.93 14.41 5.39
CA SER A 45 -2.53 15.27 4.37
C SER A 45 -1.80 15.25 3.01
N GLU A 46 -0.61 14.66 2.93
CA GLU A 46 0.05 14.42 1.64
C GLU A 46 -0.54 13.21 0.88
N LEU A 47 -1.29 12.35 1.56
CA LEU A 47 -1.77 11.06 1.05
C LEU A 47 -3.27 10.84 1.22
N TYR A 48 -3.81 11.33 2.33
CA TYR A 48 -5.15 11.04 2.80
C TYR A 48 -5.87 12.33 3.17
N THR A 49 -7.20 12.25 3.17
CA THR A 49 -8.11 13.29 3.61
C THR A 49 -8.45 13.13 5.10
N ASP A 50 -9.11 14.15 5.68
CA ASP A 50 -9.49 14.15 7.10
C ASP A 50 -10.47 13.02 7.47
N ASP A 51 -11.21 12.50 6.50
CA ASP A 51 -12.21 11.43 6.65
C ASP A 51 -11.64 10.02 6.40
N MET A 52 -10.31 9.85 6.38
CA MET A 52 -9.68 8.53 6.29
C MET A 52 -10.23 7.55 7.33
N GLU A 53 -10.52 6.33 6.89
CA GLU A 53 -10.86 5.20 7.75
C GLU A 53 -9.90 4.03 7.49
N LEU A 54 -9.35 3.47 8.58
CA LEU A 54 -8.57 2.24 8.55
C LEU A 54 -9.39 1.12 9.18
N LEU A 55 -9.73 0.10 8.39
CA LEU A 55 -10.22 -1.19 8.90
C LEU A 55 -9.04 -2.09 9.26
N LYS A 56 -8.95 -2.49 10.53
CA LYS A 56 -7.88 -3.38 11.02
C LYS A 56 -8.24 -4.87 10.83
N PRO A 57 -7.24 -5.77 10.84
CA PRO A 57 -7.48 -7.22 10.74
C PRO A 57 -8.36 -7.81 11.84
N ASP A 58 -8.44 -7.15 13.00
CA ASP A 58 -9.32 -7.54 14.11
C ASP A 58 -10.80 -7.12 13.90
N GLY A 59 -11.11 -6.48 12.78
CA GLY A 59 -12.45 -6.00 12.42
C GLY A 59 -12.82 -4.64 13.01
N SER A 60 -11.93 -4.00 13.79
CA SER A 60 -12.18 -2.66 14.33
C SER A 60 -11.71 -1.56 13.37
N THR A 61 -12.34 -0.39 13.47
CA THR A 61 -12.07 0.76 12.59
C THR A 61 -11.46 1.93 13.37
N VAL A 62 -10.46 2.58 12.79
CA VAL A 62 -9.92 3.87 13.24
C VAL A 62 -10.30 4.93 12.21
N LYS A 63 -10.86 6.06 12.65
CA LYS A 63 -11.32 7.15 11.78
C LYS A 63 -10.54 8.43 12.06
N GLY A 64 -10.46 9.29 11.06
CA GLY A 64 -9.75 10.57 11.13
C GLY A 64 -8.36 10.44 10.50
N GLY A 65 -8.01 11.37 9.60
CA GLY A 65 -6.75 11.35 8.87
C GLY A 65 -5.51 11.15 9.74
N LYS A 66 -5.43 11.88 10.87
CA LYS A 66 -4.29 11.81 11.78
C LYS A 66 -4.24 10.49 12.56
N GLU A 67 -5.36 10.08 13.15
CA GLU A 67 -5.47 8.89 13.98
C GLU A 67 -5.31 7.62 13.14
N ALA A 68 -5.95 7.56 11.97
CA ALA A 68 -5.85 6.44 11.04
C ALA A 68 -4.43 6.30 10.48
N TRP A 69 -3.76 7.41 10.12
CA TRP A 69 -2.37 7.35 9.67
C TRP A 69 -1.40 6.88 10.76
N ALA A 70 -1.58 7.36 12.00
CA ALA A 70 -0.80 6.85 13.14
C ALA A 70 -1.03 5.34 13.36
N ALA A 71 -2.26 4.86 13.16
CA ALA A 71 -2.57 3.43 13.24
C ALA A 71 -1.95 2.62 12.10
N VAL A 72 -1.88 3.17 10.87
CA VAL A 72 -1.14 2.55 9.76
C VAL A 72 0.34 2.42 10.11
N ALA A 73 0.97 3.48 10.61
CA ALA A 73 2.38 3.45 11.01
C ALA A 73 2.65 2.37 12.08
N GLN A 74 1.72 2.17 13.03
CA GLN A 74 1.83 1.11 14.03
C GLN A 74 1.72 -0.30 13.43
N LEU A 75 0.88 -0.50 12.40
CA LEU A 75 0.72 -1.79 11.74
C LEU A 75 2.03 -2.27 11.08
N TYR A 76 2.77 -1.33 10.48
CA TYR A 76 4.05 -1.62 9.83
C TYR A 76 5.27 -1.46 10.76
N GLY A 77 5.09 -0.86 11.93
CA GLY A 77 6.15 -0.62 12.92
C GLY A 77 6.98 -1.84 13.35
N PRO A 78 6.45 -3.07 13.39
CA PRO A 78 7.25 -4.26 13.67
C PRO A 78 8.33 -4.57 12.63
N PHE A 79 8.21 -4.06 11.40
CA PHE A 79 9.22 -4.26 10.37
C PHE A 79 10.36 -3.25 10.52
N THR A 80 11.60 -3.74 10.40
CA THR A 80 12.81 -2.89 10.31
C THR A 80 13.08 -2.44 8.88
N THR A 81 12.64 -3.24 7.91
CA THR A 81 12.59 -2.94 6.48
C THR A 81 11.44 -3.74 5.88
N GLN A 82 10.81 -3.23 4.81
CA GLN A 82 9.80 -3.97 4.08
C GLN A 82 9.89 -3.75 2.57
N SER A 83 9.36 -4.70 1.80
CA SER A 83 9.09 -4.54 0.39
C SER A 83 7.70 -5.05 0.07
N THR A 84 6.93 -4.24 -0.66
CA THR A 84 5.58 -4.57 -1.09
C THR A 84 5.57 -4.94 -2.56
N GLN A 85 5.05 -6.13 -2.88
CA GLN A 85 4.94 -6.65 -4.23
C GLN A 85 3.47 -7.00 -4.54
N PRO A 86 2.73 -6.16 -5.29
CA PRO A 86 1.42 -6.53 -5.76
C PRO A 86 1.52 -7.70 -6.75
N PHE A 87 0.45 -8.47 -6.80
CA PHE A 87 0.26 -9.50 -7.83
C PHE A 87 -1.13 -9.48 -8.45
N TYR A 88 -2.03 -8.65 -7.92
CA TYR A 88 -3.37 -8.46 -8.44
C TYR A 88 -3.91 -7.08 -8.05
N MET A 89 -4.56 -6.40 -8.99
CA MET A 89 -5.27 -5.16 -8.75
C MET A 89 -6.47 -4.99 -9.68
N VAL A 90 -7.53 -4.41 -9.15
CA VAL A 90 -8.72 -3.95 -9.87
C VAL A 90 -8.94 -2.49 -9.50
N VAL A 91 -9.06 -1.65 -10.51
CA VAL A 91 -9.28 -0.20 -10.35
C VAL A 91 -10.51 0.20 -11.15
N THR A 92 -11.39 0.96 -10.52
CA THR A 92 -12.59 1.53 -11.15
C THR A 92 -12.62 3.04 -10.98
N GLU A 93 -12.92 3.75 -12.06
CA GLU A 93 -13.19 5.18 -12.01
C GLU A 93 -14.60 5.43 -11.45
N THR A 94 -14.72 6.46 -10.63
CA THR A 94 -15.94 6.92 -9.96
C THR A 94 -16.07 8.43 -10.12
N ASP A 95 -17.22 9.00 -9.76
CA ASP A 95 -17.43 10.45 -9.77
C ASP A 95 -16.48 11.21 -8.82
N TYR A 96 -15.80 10.51 -7.90
CA TYR A 96 -14.89 11.07 -6.90
C TYR A 96 -13.40 10.73 -7.15
N GLY A 97 -13.07 10.08 -8.27
CA GLY A 97 -11.71 9.62 -8.59
C GLY A 97 -11.67 8.12 -8.82
N TRP A 98 -10.77 7.41 -8.13
CA TRP A 98 -10.57 5.96 -8.33
C TRP A 98 -10.81 5.16 -7.06
N GLU A 99 -11.45 4.01 -7.20
CA GLU A 99 -11.47 2.95 -6.20
C GLU A 99 -10.53 1.82 -6.61
N MET A 100 -9.90 1.17 -5.63
CA MET A 100 -8.96 0.08 -5.86
C MET A 100 -9.21 -1.06 -4.87
N ILE A 101 -9.19 -2.29 -5.37
CA ILE A 101 -8.97 -3.49 -4.58
C ILE A 101 -7.74 -4.21 -5.14
N GLY A 102 -6.83 -4.65 -4.28
CA GLY A 102 -5.64 -5.36 -4.71
C GLY A 102 -5.11 -6.34 -3.68
N GLN A 103 -4.17 -7.16 -4.11
CA GLN A 103 -3.45 -8.10 -3.26
C GLN A 103 -1.95 -7.98 -3.50
N ALA A 104 -1.19 -8.04 -2.42
CA ALA A 104 0.26 -7.93 -2.43
C ALA A 104 0.91 -8.86 -1.41
N TRP A 105 2.12 -9.30 -1.74
CA TRP A 105 3.05 -9.87 -0.77
C TRP A 105 3.79 -8.73 -0.08
N THR A 106 3.88 -8.79 1.26
CA THR A 106 4.74 -7.90 2.03
C THR A 106 5.86 -8.74 2.63
N TYR A 107 7.10 -8.46 2.22
CA TYR A 107 8.30 -9.09 2.76
C TYR A 107 8.93 -8.13 3.76
N GLY A 108 8.90 -8.47 5.04
CA GLY A 108 9.39 -7.60 6.12
C GLY A 108 10.44 -8.29 6.98
N ASN A 109 11.47 -7.54 7.36
CA ASN A 109 12.46 -8.00 8.34
C ASN A 109 11.99 -7.66 9.75
N LEU A 110 11.94 -8.65 10.63
CA LEU A 110 11.66 -8.44 12.05
C LEU A 110 12.94 -8.03 12.82
N PRO A 111 12.82 -7.34 13.97
CA PRO A 111 13.94 -7.09 14.87
C PRO A 111 14.53 -8.40 15.41
N GLY A 112 15.81 -8.37 15.78
CA GLY A 112 16.52 -9.53 16.33
C GLY A 112 17.25 -10.36 15.27
N GLU A 113 17.81 -11.50 15.67
CA GLU A 113 18.53 -12.42 14.79
C GLU A 113 17.58 -13.46 14.16
N PRO A 114 17.77 -13.82 12.88
CA PRO A 114 16.94 -14.85 12.23
C PRO A 114 17.06 -16.20 12.95
N ALA A 115 15.93 -16.91 13.09
CA ALA A 115 15.95 -18.29 13.52
C ALA A 115 16.50 -19.21 12.42
N LYS A 116 16.77 -20.48 12.76
CA LYS A 116 17.24 -21.47 11.79
C LYS A 116 16.22 -21.64 10.66
N GLY A 117 16.61 -21.29 9.44
CA GLY A 117 15.76 -21.37 8.24
C GLY A 117 15.15 -20.04 7.80
N GLU A 118 15.28 -18.99 8.62
CA GLU A 118 14.88 -17.63 8.27
C GLU A 118 16.04 -16.87 7.62
N GLN A 119 15.69 -15.95 6.72
CA GLN A 119 16.66 -15.06 6.09
C GLN A 119 16.09 -13.64 6.10
N LYS A 120 16.94 -12.68 6.45
CA LYS A 120 16.62 -11.27 6.24
C LYS A 120 16.77 -10.95 4.76
N GLY A 121 15.73 -10.34 4.19
CA GLY A 121 15.79 -9.83 2.83
C GLY A 121 16.54 -8.49 2.76
N PRO A 122 16.95 -8.06 1.56
CA PRO A 122 17.63 -6.78 1.35
C PRO A 122 16.78 -5.54 1.70
N GLY A 123 15.50 -5.72 2.03
CA GLY A 123 14.60 -4.63 2.42
C GLY A 123 14.25 -3.65 1.28
N LYS A 124 14.86 -3.80 0.09
CA LYS A 124 14.60 -3.05 -1.13
C LYS A 124 14.73 -3.96 -2.33
N ARG A 125 13.90 -3.77 -3.35
CA ARG A 125 14.03 -4.46 -4.63
C ARG A 125 15.31 -3.97 -5.33
N ASN A 126 16.07 -4.90 -5.91
CA ASN A 126 17.05 -4.58 -6.94
C ASN A 126 16.25 -4.25 -8.20
N ILE A 127 15.91 -2.98 -8.38
CA ILE A 127 15.28 -2.43 -9.59
C ILE A 127 16.36 -1.88 -10.50
#